data_AF-A0A8T5ECH7-F1
#
_entry.id   AF-A0A8T5ECH7-F1
#
_cell.length_a   1.000
_cell.length_b   1.000
_cell.length_c   1.000
_cell.angle_alpha   90.00
_cell.angle_beta   90.00
_cell.angle_gamma   90.00
#
_symmetry.space_group_name_H-M   'P 1'
#
loop_
_entity.id
_entity.type
_entity.pdbx_description
1 polymer ?
#
loop_
_entity_poly.entity_id
_entity_poly.type
_entity_poly.pdbx_seq_one_letter_code
_entity_poly.pdbx_strand_id
1 'polypeptide(L)'
;ASLLLFVSVLLHELSHSLVAKAKRIKVESITLFFFGGVAGITREDMKPSSEFQMAIAGPIFSLLLAGVFYLVNQNGFSVFITAISFYLYQLNLILAVFNSIPAFPLDGGRAFRAILYWYFKDLRKATKIAVSIGKFFAGFLIVLGVIGLFNGIGAGLWFVFLGGFLFFIAGASYEQVAMREVLADIRVKELLKKKYAKLSPSMKFVDFVKKYANKDEEVFIVKGKGFVGIIDLKQINKMPVKMQEMIKLKQVSIPLHQIKTLGSKDSAYTAFRKFAETGLEILPVMDGKKVLGVVSKKSVMHRLVWEFKFGKLGKVKKRKHKQK
;
A
#
# COMPACT_ATOMS: atom_id res chain seq x y z
N ALA A 1 25.97 14.06 15.20
CA ALA A 1 25.82 12.60 14.96
C ALA A 1 24.43 12.23 14.43
N SER A 2 23.34 12.60 15.11
CA SER A 2 21.97 12.21 14.73
C SER A 2 21.55 12.61 13.30
N LEU A 3 21.94 13.81 12.85
CA LEU A 3 21.70 14.23 11.46
C LEU A 3 22.42 13.33 10.44
N LEU A 4 23.68 12.96 10.73
CA LEU A 4 24.46 12.08 9.86
C LEU A 4 23.88 10.65 9.84
N LEU A 5 23.37 10.17 10.98
CA LEU A 5 22.65 8.90 11.03
C LEU A 5 21.39 8.95 10.16
N PHE A 6 20.61 10.03 10.25
CA PHE A 6 19.44 10.23 9.41
C PHE A 6 19.79 10.25 7.93
N VAL A 7 20.86 10.97 7.55
CA VAL A 7 21.39 10.94 6.17
C VAL A 7 21.79 9.52 5.76
N SER A 8 22.40 8.75 6.66
CA SER A 8 22.77 7.35 6.43
C SER A 8 21.56 6.47 6.09
N VAL A 9 20.49 6.59 6.88
CA VAL A 9 19.24 5.87 6.66
C VAL A 9 18.55 6.34 5.37
N LEU A 10 18.58 7.65 5.09
CA LEU A 10 18.06 8.19 3.83
C LEU A 10 18.82 7.63 2.63
N LEU A 11 20.15 7.56 2.69
CA LEU A 11 20.95 7.01 1.61
C LEU A 11 20.73 5.51 1.43
N HIS A 12 20.53 4.75 2.51
CA HIS A 12 20.08 3.36 2.47
C HIS A 12 18.76 3.24 1.68
N GLU A 13 17.75 4.03 2.02
CA GLU A 13 16.45 4.01 1.33
C GLU A 13 16.54 4.51 -0.12
N LEU A 14 17.40 5.48 -0.39
CA LEU A 14 17.69 5.98 -1.73
C LEU A 14 18.31 4.90 -2.62
N SER A 15 19.15 4.02 -2.06
CA SER A 15 19.77 2.92 -2.81
C SER A 15 18.72 1.98 -3.42
N HIS A 16 17.65 1.65 -2.68
CA HIS A 16 16.53 0.88 -3.22
C HIS A 16 15.85 1.60 -4.39
N SER A 17 15.66 2.91 -4.24
CA SER A 17 15.01 3.75 -5.25
C SER A 17 15.83 3.88 -6.53
N LEU A 18 17.16 3.97 -6.40
CA LEU A 18 18.09 3.98 -7.54
C LEU A 18 18.01 2.67 -8.32
N VAL A 19 18.00 1.52 -7.64
CA VAL A 19 17.82 0.22 -8.30
C VAL A 19 16.45 0.11 -8.95
N ALA A 20 15.38 0.58 -8.30
CA ALA A 20 14.04 0.59 -8.86
C ALA A 20 13.97 1.43 -10.15
N LYS A 21 14.58 2.62 -10.15
CA LYS A 21 14.65 3.51 -11.31
C LYS A 21 15.46 2.88 -12.45
N ALA A 22 16.62 2.28 -12.15
CA ALA A 22 17.44 1.58 -13.13
C ALA A 22 16.68 0.40 -13.79
N LYS A 23 15.78 -0.25 -13.04
CA LYS A 23 14.92 -1.33 -13.53
C LYS A 23 13.60 -0.86 -14.14
N ARG A 24 13.39 0.46 -14.29
CA ARG A 24 12.17 1.09 -14.82
C ARG A 24 10.90 0.69 -14.07
N ILE A 25 11.02 0.46 -12.76
CA ILE A 25 9.88 0.11 -11.91
C ILE A 25 9.25 1.40 -11.40
N LYS A 26 7.92 1.55 -11.56
CA LYS A 26 7.20 2.72 -11.07
C LYS A 26 7.20 2.74 -9.54
N VAL A 27 7.88 3.73 -8.97
CA VAL A 27 7.85 4.06 -7.54
C VAL A 27 6.80 5.15 -7.37
N GLU A 28 5.66 4.84 -6.74
CA GLU A 28 4.56 5.81 -6.61
C GLU A 28 4.74 6.73 -5.39
N SER A 29 5.32 6.23 -4.30
CA SER A 29 5.73 7.04 -3.14
C SER A 29 6.77 6.32 -2.27
N ILE A 30 7.58 7.11 -1.56
CA ILE A 30 8.45 6.65 -0.47
C ILE A 30 7.94 7.32 0.80
N THR A 31 7.22 6.59 1.65
CA THR A 31 6.78 7.13 2.95
C THR A 31 7.74 6.63 4.02
N LEU A 32 8.60 7.53 4.51
CA LEU A 32 9.47 7.26 5.65
C LEU A 32 8.63 7.29 6.95
N PHE A 33 8.45 6.15 7.61
CA PHE A 33 7.95 6.11 8.98
C PHE A 33 9.13 6.09 9.96
N PHE A 34 8.86 6.45 11.22
CA PHE A 34 9.84 6.48 12.32
C PHE A 34 10.55 5.14 12.54
N PHE A 35 9.96 4.03 12.07
CA PHE A 35 10.49 2.67 12.18
C PHE A 35 10.86 2.04 10.82
N GLY A 36 10.94 2.83 9.74
CA GLY A 36 11.33 2.38 8.38
C GLY A 36 10.39 2.87 7.27
N GLY A 37 10.88 2.89 6.02
CA GLY A 37 10.08 3.31 4.87
C GLY A 37 9.02 2.29 4.46
N VAL A 38 7.72 2.65 4.53
CA VAL A 38 6.68 1.93 3.77
C VAL A 38 6.66 2.54 2.39
N ALA A 39 7.51 2.04 1.50
CA ALA A 39 7.48 2.46 0.12
C ALA A 39 6.20 1.93 -0.53
N GLY A 40 5.35 2.84 -1.02
CA GLY A 40 4.14 2.55 -1.83
C GLY A 40 4.52 2.07 -3.23
N ILE A 41 5.50 1.18 -3.32
CA ILE A 41 5.89 0.55 -4.56
C ILE A 41 4.93 -0.60 -4.79
N THR A 42 4.31 -0.65 -5.97
CA THR A 42 3.55 -1.83 -6.43
C THR A 42 4.56 -2.93 -6.77
N ARG A 43 5.24 -3.46 -5.75
CA ARG A 43 6.35 -4.41 -5.86
C ARG A 43 5.89 -5.78 -6.37
N GLU A 44 4.58 -6.07 -6.32
CA GLU A 44 4.10 -7.41 -6.66
C GLU A 44 3.94 -7.67 -8.17
N ASP A 45 4.20 -6.69 -9.05
CA ASP A 45 4.41 -6.91 -10.50
C ASP A 45 5.89 -7.12 -10.87
N MET A 46 6.80 -7.08 -9.88
CA MET A 46 8.22 -7.20 -10.15
C MET A 46 8.59 -8.64 -10.51
N LYS A 47 9.58 -8.77 -11.41
CA LYS A 47 10.29 -10.03 -11.58
C LYS A 47 11.02 -10.36 -10.27
N PRO A 48 11.12 -11.64 -9.87
CA PRO A 48 11.84 -12.05 -8.67
C PRO A 48 13.27 -11.47 -8.59
N SER A 49 13.99 -11.46 -9.71
CA SER A 49 15.35 -10.90 -9.77
C SER A 49 15.40 -9.40 -9.47
N SER A 50 14.41 -8.63 -9.94
CA SER A 50 14.32 -7.20 -9.65
C SER A 50 14.01 -6.94 -8.18
N GLU A 51 13.12 -7.74 -7.57
CA GLU A 51 12.84 -7.64 -6.14
C GLU A 51 14.08 -7.97 -5.31
N PHE A 52 14.78 -9.06 -5.64
CA PHE A 52 16.01 -9.46 -4.95
C PHE A 52 17.09 -8.37 -5.02
N GLN A 53 17.39 -7.87 -6.22
CA GLN A 53 18.40 -6.83 -6.43
C GLN A 53 18.06 -5.53 -5.69
N MET A 54 16.79 -5.14 -5.70
CA MET A 54 16.34 -3.97 -4.95
C MET A 54 16.48 -4.21 -3.45
N ALA A 55 16.07 -5.37 -2.95
CA ALA A 55 16.13 -5.68 -1.52
C ALA A 55 17.57 -5.65 -0.98
N ILE A 56 18.53 -6.26 -1.67
CA ILE A 56 19.93 -6.26 -1.19
C ILE A 56 20.64 -4.91 -1.34
N ALA A 57 20.09 -3.96 -2.10
CA ALA A 57 20.73 -2.67 -2.36
C ALA A 57 20.97 -1.87 -1.07
N GLY A 58 19.97 -1.82 -0.19
CA GLY A 58 20.05 -1.13 1.10
C GLY A 58 21.15 -1.69 2.00
N PRO A 59 21.12 -2.99 2.33
CA PRO A 59 22.17 -3.63 3.11
C PRO A 59 23.58 -3.45 2.54
N ILE A 60 23.75 -3.61 1.22
CA ILE A 60 25.06 -3.38 0.55
C ILE A 60 25.51 -1.93 0.75
N PHE A 61 24.61 -0.97 0.54
CA PHE A 61 24.94 0.45 0.70
C PHE A 61 25.29 0.81 2.15
N SER A 62 24.55 0.26 3.12
CA SER A 62 24.88 0.41 4.54
C SER A 62 26.23 -0.21 4.90
N LEU A 63 26.58 -1.38 4.35
CA LEU A 63 27.92 -1.97 4.53
C LEU A 63 29.02 -1.09 3.93
N LEU A 64 28.79 -0.50 2.76
CA LEU A 64 29.75 0.44 2.16
C LEU A 64 29.96 1.67 3.04
N LEU A 65 28.89 2.27 3.56
CA LEU A 65 28.99 3.38 4.50
C LEU A 65 29.71 2.97 5.80
N ALA A 66 29.41 1.79 6.33
CA ALA A 66 30.12 1.26 7.50
C ALA A 66 31.63 1.16 7.22
N GLY A 67 32.03 0.63 6.06
CA GLY A 67 33.43 0.55 5.65
C GLY A 67 34.09 1.93 5.52
N VAL A 68 33.42 2.91 4.93
CA VAL A 68 33.93 4.29 4.81
C VAL A 68 34.15 4.90 6.20
N PHE A 69 33.16 4.83 7.09
CA PHE A 69 33.31 5.38 8.44
C PHE A 69 34.34 4.63 9.29
N TYR A 70 34.50 3.33 9.06
CA TYR A 70 35.57 2.55 9.68
C TYR A 70 36.95 3.06 9.25
N LEU A 71 37.17 3.27 7.95
CA LEU A 71 38.43 3.81 7.45
C LEU A 71 38.70 5.22 8.00
N VAL A 72 37.68 6.10 8.02
CA VAL A 72 37.83 7.45 8.59
C VAL A 72 38.17 7.39 10.08
N ASN A 73 37.59 6.45 10.83
CA ASN A 73 37.89 6.22 12.23
C ASN A 73 39.36 5.79 12.45
N GLN A 74 39.92 4.94 11.59
CA GLN A 74 41.31 4.47 11.71
C GLN A 74 42.36 5.55 11.39
N ASN A 75 42.04 6.50 10.51
CA ASN A 75 42.99 7.55 10.10
C ASN A 75 43.17 8.67 11.15
N GLY A 76 42.40 8.66 12.24
CA GLY A 76 42.70 9.46 13.43
C GLY A 76 42.72 10.98 13.23
N PHE A 77 41.99 11.53 12.25
CA PHE A 77 42.03 12.96 11.88
C PHE A 77 41.84 13.91 13.08
N SER A 78 40.79 13.70 13.88
CA SER A 78 40.55 14.44 15.13
C SER A 78 39.71 13.59 16.08
N VAL A 79 39.76 13.90 17.38
CA VAL A 79 38.98 13.19 18.42
C VAL A 79 37.48 13.23 18.10
N PHE A 80 36.96 14.39 17.68
CA PHE A 80 35.54 14.55 17.32
C PHE A 80 35.15 13.71 16.09
N ILE A 81 35.95 13.75 15.02
CA ILE A 81 35.68 12.98 13.80
C ILE A 81 35.76 11.48 14.07
N THR A 82 36.75 11.06 14.86
CA THR A 82 36.95 9.65 15.24
C THR A 82 35.76 9.13 16.03
N ALA A 83 35.29 9.89 17.03
CA ALA A 83 34.13 9.52 17.84
C ALA A 83 32.84 9.43 16.98
N ILE A 84 32.57 10.42 16.14
CA ILE A 84 31.38 10.42 15.28
C ILE A 84 31.44 9.26 14.28
N SER A 85 32.60 9.02 13.66
CA SER A 85 32.78 7.93 12.68
C SER A 85 32.65 6.56 13.32
N PHE A 86 33.11 6.38 14.56
CA PHE A 86 32.91 5.14 15.33
C PHE A 86 31.42 4.81 15.49
N TYR A 87 30.62 5.79 15.94
CA TYR A 87 29.17 5.61 16.07
C TYR A 87 28.51 5.33 14.71
N LEU A 88 28.87 6.05 13.66
CA LEU A 88 28.27 5.87 12.33
C LEU A 88 28.65 4.53 11.69
N TYR A 89 29.89 4.07 11.88
CA TYR A 89 30.34 2.74 11.46
C TYR A 89 29.47 1.67 12.14
N GLN A 90 29.38 1.68 13.46
CA GLN A 90 28.61 0.69 14.21
C GLN A 90 27.13 0.69 13.82
N LEU A 91 26.50 1.85 13.73
CA LEU A 91 25.09 1.96 13.40
C LEU A 91 24.79 1.50 11.97
N ASN A 92 25.64 1.80 10.99
CA ASN A 92 25.48 1.29 9.63
C ASN A 92 25.71 -0.22 9.54
N LEU A 93 26.65 -0.75 10.31
CA LEU A 93 26.87 -2.19 10.40
C LEU A 93 25.65 -2.89 11.01
N ILE A 94 25.12 -2.38 12.12
CA ILE A 94 23.88 -2.87 12.74
C ILE A 94 22.72 -2.79 11.74
N LEU A 95 22.57 -1.66 11.04
CA LEU A 95 21.52 -1.46 10.04
C LEU A 95 21.62 -2.47 8.90
N ALA A 96 22.83 -2.73 8.40
CA ALA A 96 23.08 -3.72 7.35
C ALA A 96 22.80 -5.15 7.82
N VAL A 97 23.33 -5.54 8.98
CA VAL A 97 23.14 -6.89 9.54
C VAL A 97 21.67 -7.13 9.81
N PHE A 98 21.00 -6.21 10.51
CA PHE A 98 19.59 -6.34 10.86
C PHE A 98 18.73 -6.41 9.60
N ASN A 99 18.94 -5.52 8.62
CA ASN A 99 18.19 -5.59 7.36
C ASN A 99 18.57 -6.78 6.48
N SER A 100 19.67 -7.48 6.72
CA SER A 100 20.02 -8.70 5.98
C SER A 100 19.35 -9.97 6.54
N ILE A 101 18.74 -9.90 7.73
CA ILE A 101 18.06 -11.05 8.34
C ILE A 101 16.91 -11.52 7.42
N PRO A 102 16.76 -12.84 7.16
CA PRO A 102 15.72 -13.40 6.31
C PRO A 102 14.32 -13.38 6.98
N ALA A 103 13.97 -12.27 7.64
CA ALA A 103 12.72 -12.05 8.36
C ALA A 103 11.91 -10.95 7.67
N PHE A 104 10.77 -11.29 7.07
CA PHE A 104 9.88 -10.29 6.48
C PHE A 104 9.28 -9.40 7.60
N PRO A 105 9.22 -8.07 7.48
CA PRO A 105 9.33 -7.21 6.28
C PRO A 105 10.71 -6.63 5.96
N LEU A 106 11.77 -7.04 6.68
CA LEU A 106 13.14 -6.57 6.46
C LEU A 106 13.61 -6.89 5.03
N ASP A 107 14.64 -6.20 4.57
CA ASP A 107 15.15 -6.38 3.21
C ASP A 107 15.61 -7.81 2.92
N GLY A 108 16.29 -8.46 3.87
CA GLY A 108 16.69 -9.86 3.79
C GLY A 108 15.48 -10.78 3.70
N GLY A 109 14.40 -10.47 4.40
CA GLY A 109 13.11 -11.14 4.26
C GLY A 109 12.48 -10.98 2.87
N ARG A 110 12.64 -9.81 2.24
CA ARG A 110 12.19 -9.55 0.86
C ARG A 110 13.07 -10.25 -0.17
N ALA A 111 14.39 -10.24 0.02
CA ALA A 111 15.34 -10.99 -0.80
C ALA A 111 15.04 -12.49 -0.72
N PHE A 112 14.82 -13.02 0.49
CA PHE A 112 14.41 -14.40 0.70
C PHE A 112 13.07 -14.71 0.03
N ARG A 113 12.06 -13.84 0.20
CA ARG A 113 10.76 -13.97 -0.49
C ARG A 113 10.93 -14.01 -2.00
N ALA A 114 11.80 -13.19 -2.58
CA ALA A 114 12.07 -13.18 -4.01
C ALA A 114 12.69 -14.50 -4.49
N ILE A 115 13.61 -15.10 -3.71
CA ILE A 115 14.17 -16.43 -4.00
C ILE A 115 13.05 -17.48 -3.96
N LEU A 116 12.23 -17.48 -2.91
CA LEU A 116 11.10 -18.41 -2.79
C LEU A 116 10.09 -18.23 -3.93
N TYR A 117 9.83 -17.01 -4.36
CA TYR A 117 8.93 -16.74 -5.47
C TYR A 117 9.52 -17.24 -6.79
N TRP A 118 10.82 -17.04 -7.01
CA TRP A 118 11.52 -17.61 -8.16
C TRP A 118 11.45 -19.13 -8.19
N TYR A 119 11.57 -19.79 -7.03
CA TYR A 119 11.53 -21.25 -6.90
C TYR A 119 10.11 -21.81 -7.06
N PHE A 120 9.13 -21.31 -6.29
CA PHE A 120 7.77 -21.85 -6.27
C PHE A 120 6.86 -21.32 -7.38
N LYS A 121 7.23 -20.22 -8.04
CA LYS A 121 6.37 -19.47 -9.00
C LYS A 121 5.02 -19.03 -8.43
N ASP A 122 4.91 -19.00 -7.11
CA ASP A 122 3.71 -18.60 -6.37
C ASP A 122 4.09 -17.54 -5.34
N LEU A 123 3.71 -16.29 -5.62
CA LEU A 123 4.04 -15.14 -4.78
C LEU A 123 3.35 -15.23 -3.41
N ARG A 124 2.14 -15.78 -3.35
CA ARG A 124 1.38 -15.89 -2.11
C ARG A 124 2.04 -16.91 -1.19
N LYS A 125 2.43 -18.06 -1.73
CA LYS A 125 3.18 -19.09 -1.00
C LYS A 125 4.54 -18.56 -0.51
N ALA A 126 5.29 -17.89 -1.38
CA ALA A 126 6.57 -17.27 -1.03
C ALA A 126 6.42 -16.23 0.10
N THR A 127 5.43 -15.34 -0.02
CA THR A 127 5.13 -14.33 1.00
C THR A 127 4.70 -14.97 2.32
N LYS A 128 3.87 -16.02 2.28
CA LYS A 128 3.44 -16.76 3.48
C LYS A 128 4.63 -17.28 4.26
N ILE A 129 5.56 -17.96 3.58
CA ILE A 129 6.75 -18.55 4.21
C ILE A 129 7.64 -17.43 4.79
N ALA A 130 7.95 -16.39 4.01
CA ALA A 130 8.78 -15.28 4.46
C ALA A 130 8.18 -14.54 5.68
N VAL A 131 6.86 -14.35 5.69
CA VAL A 131 6.11 -13.76 6.82
C VAL A 131 6.10 -14.68 8.03
N SER A 132 5.98 -15.99 7.86
CA SER A 132 6.07 -16.95 8.96
C SER A 132 7.44 -16.90 9.65
N ILE A 133 8.53 -16.85 8.89
CA ILE A 133 9.88 -16.67 9.45
C ILE A 133 10.01 -15.32 10.15
N GLY A 134 9.48 -14.26 9.53
CA GLY A 134 9.46 -12.92 10.14
C GLY A 134 8.72 -12.87 11.48
N LYS A 135 7.56 -13.52 11.57
CA LYS A 135 6.79 -13.64 12.82
C LYS A 135 7.50 -14.44 13.89
N PHE A 136 8.20 -15.52 13.51
CA PHE A 136 9.02 -16.27 14.44
C PHE A 136 10.17 -15.41 15.00
N PHE A 137 10.89 -14.71 14.13
CA PHE A 137 11.95 -13.79 14.53
C PHE A 137 11.43 -12.65 15.43
N ALA A 138 10.27 -12.08 15.08
CA ALA A 138 9.60 -11.08 15.90
C ALA A 138 9.23 -11.62 17.30
N GLY A 139 8.68 -12.83 17.38
CA GLY A 139 8.40 -13.51 18.64
C GLY A 139 9.67 -13.77 19.47
N PHE A 140 10.76 -14.17 18.81
CA PHE A 140 12.07 -14.32 19.46
C PHE A 140 12.55 -13.00 20.09
N LEU A 141 12.45 -11.87 19.37
CA LEU A 141 12.81 -10.55 19.92
C LEU A 141 11.94 -10.17 21.11
N ILE A 142 10.64 -10.47 21.08
CA ILE A 142 9.74 -10.20 22.22
C ILE A 142 10.16 -11.03 23.43
N VAL A 143 10.39 -12.33 23.26
CA VAL A 143 10.81 -13.22 24.36
C VAL A 143 12.15 -12.76 24.94
N LEU A 144 13.13 -12.44 24.09
CA LEU A 144 14.42 -11.91 24.50
C LEU A 144 14.27 -10.57 25.25
N GLY A 145 13.40 -9.68 24.77
CA GLY A 145 13.11 -8.42 25.42
C GLY A 145 12.48 -8.58 26.80
N VAL A 146 11.50 -9.49 26.92
CA VAL A 146 10.85 -9.82 28.20
C VAL A 146 11.86 -10.41 29.19
N ILE A 147 12.68 -11.37 28.77
CA ILE A 147 13.76 -11.92 29.60
C ILE A 147 14.72 -10.80 30.03
N GLY A 148 15.10 -9.90 29.12
CA GLY A 148 15.95 -8.75 29.43
C GLY A 148 15.35 -7.83 30.50
N LEU A 149 14.04 -7.57 30.44
CA LEU A 149 13.34 -6.77 31.43
C LEU A 149 13.35 -7.41 32.82
N PHE A 150 13.13 -8.74 32.91
CA PHE A 150 13.22 -9.46 34.17
C PHE A 150 14.65 -9.49 34.76
N ASN A 151 15.67 -9.32 33.92
CA ASN A 151 17.07 -9.20 34.35
C ASN A 151 17.51 -7.74 34.58
N GLY A 152 16.59 -6.76 34.59
CA GLY A 152 16.91 -5.35 34.83
C GLY A 152 17.57 -4.64 33.64
N ILE A 153 17.60 -5.25 32.45
CA ILE A 153 18.15 -4.66 31.24
C ILE A 153 17.09 -3.78 30.58
N GLY A 154 17.18 -2.46 30.76
CA GLY A 154 16.22 -1.49 30.20
C GLY A 154 16.05 -1.57 28.66
N ALA A 155 17.07 -2.03 27.94
CA ALA A 155 17.00 -2.30 26.50
C ALA A 155 15.99 -3.41 26.13
N GLY A 156 15.57 -4.25 27.09
CA GLY A 156 14.55 -5.27 26.88
C GLY A 156 13.22 -4.69 26.39
N LEU A 157 12.84 -3.50 26.87
CA LEU A 157 11.63 -2.80 26.42
C LEU A 157 11.69 -2.49 24.92
N TRP A 158 12.86 -2.06 24.42
CA TRP A 158 13.07 -1.76 23.02
C TRP A 158 12.90 -3.01 22.14
N PHE A 159 13.41 -4.16 22.58
CA PHE A 159 13.24 -5.44 21.86
C PHE A 159 11.77 -5.89 21.80
N VAL A 160 11.01 -5.70 22.88
CA VAL A 160 9.56 -5.99 22.90
C VAL A 160 8.82 -5.10 21.89
N PHE A 161 9.09 -3.80 21.89
CA PHE A 161 8.47 -2.88 20.92
C PHE A 161 8.86 -3.22 19.48
N LEU A 162 10.14 -3.46 19.22
CA LEU A 162 10.64 -3.81 17.89
C LEU A 162 10.03 -5.13 17.38
N GLY A 163 9.98 -6.15 18.23
CA GLY A 163 9.36 -7.43 17.89
C GLY A 163 7.85 -7.29 17.64
N GLY A 164 7.12 -6.57 18.48
CA GLY A 164 5.69 -6.31 18.28
C GLY A 164 5.40 -5.57 16.97
N PHE A 165 6.21 -4.55 16.66
CA PHE A 165 6.13 -3.79 15.41
C PHE A 165 6.38 -4.68 14.18
N LEU A 166 7.44 -5.49 14.20
CA LEU A 166 7.75 -6.42 13.11
C LEU A 166 6.64 -7.45 12.91
N PHE A 167 6.09 -8.00 14.00
CA PHE A 167 4.99 -8.97 13.94
C PHE A 167 3.75 -8.37 13.26
N PHE A 168 3.39 -7.13 13.61
CA PHE A 168 2.26 -6.40 13.04
C PHE A 168 2.45 -6.15 11.53
N ILE A 169 3.59 -5.59 11.11
CA ILE A 169 3.83 -5.29 9.69
C ILE A 169 3.94 -6.56 8.84
N ALA A 170 4.56 -7.62 9.37
CA ALA A 170 4.62 -8.89 8.67
C ALA A 170 3.21 -9.43 8.38
N GLY A 171 2.30 -9.33 9.35
CA GLY A 171 0.88 -9.65 9.17
C GLY A 171 0.20 -8.79 8.12
N ALA A 172 0.26 -7.46 8.28
CA ALA A 172 -0.38 -6.51 7.37
C ALA A 172 0.09 -6.68 5.91
N SER A 173 1.38 -6.98 5.72
CA SER A 173 1.96 -7.19 4.39
C SER A 173 1.47 -8.48 3.72
N TYR A 174 1.28 -9.55 4.50
CA TYR A 174 0.69 -10.79 3.98
C TYR A 174 -0.76 -10.56 3.53
N GLU A 175 -1.55 -9.85 4.33
CA GLU A 175 -2.94 -9.53 4.01
C GLU A 175 -3.04 -8.67 2.74
N GLN A 176 -2.13 -7.71 2.57
CA GLN A 176 -2.04 -6.89 1.36
C GLN A 176 -1.79 -7.74 0.10
N VAL A 177 -0.81 -8.65 0.14
CA VAL A 177 -0.50 -9.55 -0.99
C VAL A 177 -1.67 -10.49 -1.27
N ALA A 178 -2.29 -11.08 -0.23
CA ALA A 178 -3.43 -11.97 -0.37
C ALA A 178 -4.66 -11.26 -0.98
N MET A 179 -4.97 -10.04 -0.51
CA MET A 179 -6.03 -9.21 -1.08
C MET A 179 -5.75 -8.88 -2.55
N ARG A 180 -4.51 -8.51 -2.88
CA ARG A 180 -4.11 -8.21 -4.25
C ARG A 180 -4.30 -9.42 -5.16
N GLU A 181 -3.82 -10.60 -4.77
CA GLU A 181 -3.95 -11.83 -5.55
C GLU A 181 -5.42 -12.14 -5.86
N VAL A 182 -6.31 -11.98 -4.87
CA VAL A 182 -7.75 -12.18 -5.04
C VAL A 182 -8.36 -11.16 -6.00
N LEU A 183 -8.05 -9.87 -5.81
CA LEU A 183 -8.66 -8.79 -6.59
C LEU A 183 -8.04 -8.57 -7.97
N ALA A 184 -6.81 -9.04 -8.21
CA ALA A 184 -6.12 -8.91 -9.49
C ALA A 184 -6.83 -9.68 -10.62
N ASP A 185 -7.44 -10.83 -10.28
CA ASP A 185 -8.15 -11.68 -11.24
C ASP A 185 -9.56 -11.18 -11.59
N ILE A 186 -10.12 -10.26 -10.78
CA ILE A 186 -11.47 -9.74 -10.99
C ILE A 186 -11.40 -8.48 -11.83
N ARG A 187 -12.17 -8.41 -12.91
CA ARG A 187 -12.22 -7.22 -13.76
C ARG A 187 -13.30 -6.24 -13.29
N VAL A 188 -13.03 -4.94 -13.42
CA VAL A 188 -13.98 -3.86 -13.11
C VAL A 188 -15.32 -4.05 -13.84
N LYS A 189 -15.31 -4.54 -15.08
CA LYS A 189 -16.54 -4.87 -15.83
C LYS A 189 -17.49 -5.84 -15.12
N GLU A 190 -16.98 -6.72 -14.23
CA GLU A 190 -17.79 -7.68 -13.47
C GLU A 190 -18.49 -7.03 -12.27
N LEU A 191 -17.97 -5.90 -11.79
CA LEU A 191 -18.52 -5.14 -10.67
C LEU A 191 -19.35 -3.94 -11.14
N LEU A 192 -19.51 -3.79 -12.46
CA LEU A 192 -20.13 -2.64 -13.08
C LEU A 192 -21.64 -2.57 -12.77
N LYS A 193 -22.06 -1.50 -12.10
CA LYS A 193 -23.48 -1.13 -12.00
C LYS A 193 -23.83 -0.18 -13.13
N LYS A 194 -24.69 -0.64 -14.06
CA LYS A 194 -25.20 0.17 -15.19
C LYS A 194 -26.42 1.02 -14.84
N LYS A 195 -27.19 0.60 -13.83
CA LYS A 195 -28.30 1.39 -13.28
C LYS A 195 -27.71 2.28 -12.18
N TYR A 196 -27.63 3.57 -12.46
CA TYR A 196 -27.24 4.61 -11.52
C TYR A 196 -28.16 5.81 -11.75
N ALA A 197 -28.49 6.54 -10.68
CA ALA A 197 -29.29 7.74 -10.78
C ALA A 197 -28.53 8.81 -11.60
N LYS A 198 -29.14 9.22 -12.72
CA LYS A 198 -28.62 10.29 -13.59
C LYS A 198 -29.33 11.58 -13.21
N LEU A 199 -28.58 12.55 -12.71
CA LEU A 199 -29.10 13.85 -12.31
C LEU A 199 -28.81 14.89 -13.39
N SER A 200 -29.76 15.83 -13.57
CA SER A 200 -29.54 16.96 -14.46
C SER A 200 -28.59 17.98 -13.79
N PRO A 201 -27.61 18.57 -14.52
CA PRO A 201 -26.77 19.63 -13.97
C PRO A 201 -27.54 20.90 -13.58
N SER A 202 -28.73 21.11 -14.15
CA SER A 202 -29.61 22.24 -13.85
C SER A 202 -30.56 22.01 -12.68
N MET A 203 -30.64 20.77 -12.15
CA MET A 203 -31.48 20.45 -10.99
C MET A 203 -31.03 21.26 -9.77
N LYS A 204 -31.98 21.77 -8.99
CA LYS A 204 -31.66 22.45 -7.73
C LYS A 204 -31.26 21.42 -6.68
N PHE A 205 -30.37 21.81 -5.77
CA PHE A 205 -29.91 20.94 -4.69
C PHE A 205 -31.06 20.51 -3.77
N VAL A 206 -32.02 21.40 -3.46
CA VAL A 206 -33.21 21.05 -2.66
C VAL A 206 -34.05 19.94 -3.29
N ASP A 207 -34.27 20.00 -4.60
CA ASP A 207 -35.06 18.97 -5.31
C ASP A 207 -34.35 17.62 -5.29
N PHE A 208 -33.01 17.64 -5.35
CA PHE A 208 -32.20 16.45 -5.21
C PHE A 208 -32.32 15.84 -3.81
N VAL A 209 -32.16 16.64 -2.75
CA VAL A 209 -32.30 16.17 -1.36
C VAL A 209 -33.69 15.56 -1.15
N LYS A 210 -34.78 16.26 -1.54
CA LYS A 210 -36.15 15.74 -1.39
C LYS A 210 -36.37 14.41 -2.12
N LYS A 211 -35.79 14.26 -3.32
CA LYS A 211 -36.00 13.09 -4.16
C LYS A 211 -35.14 11.89 -3.76
N TYR A 212 -33.97 12.12 -3.18
CA TYR A 212 -32.96 11.09 -2.91
C TYR A 212 -32.61 10.91 -1.43
N ALA A 213 -33.28 11.61 -0.50
CA ALA A 213 -33.06 11.49 0.95
C ALA A 213 -33.16 10.05 1.48
N ASN A 214 -34.06 9.24 0.92
CA ASN A 214 -34.33 7.87 1.37
C ASN A 214 -33.61 6.80 0.53
N LYS A 215 -32.59 7.17 -0.25
CA LYS A 215 -31.82 6.23 -1.07
C LYS A 215 -30.52 5.87 -0.36
N ASP A 216 -30.22 4.58 -0.30
CA ASP A 216 -28.92 4.06 0.20
C ASP A 216 -27.70 4.42 -0.69
N GLU A 217 -27.89 5.24 -1.73
CA GLU A 217 -26.81 5.68 -2.62
C GLU A 217 -26.23 6.99 -2.09
N GLU A 218 -24.96 6.97 -1.68
CA GLU A 218 -24.28 8.16 -1.15
C GLU A 218 -23.62 9.03 -2.25
N VAL A 219 -23.54 8.49 -3.47
CA VAL A 219 -22.83 9.14 -4.59
C VAL A 219 -23.65 9.06 -5.88
N PHE A 220 -23.80 10.20 -6.57
CA PHE A 220 -24.65 10.35 -7.74
C PHE A 220 -23.89 10.89 -8.96
N ILE A 221 -24.29 10.49 -10.17
CA ILE A 221 -23.73 11.05 -11.41
C ILE A 221 -24.63 12.17 -11.92
N VAL A 222 -24.04 13.35 -12.08
CA VAL A 222 -24.64 14.50 -12.76
C VAL A 222 -24.21 14.47 -14.22
N LYS A 223 -25.17 14.41 -15.15
CA LYS A 223 -24.87 14.34 -16.60
C LYS A 223 -25.78 15.26 -17.39
N GLY A 224 -25.19 16.15 -18.20
CA GLY A 224 -25.90 16.98 -19.18
C GLY A 224 -25.11 17.13 -20.49
N LYS A 225 -25.53 18.04 -21.38
CA LYS A 225 -24.79 18.35 -22.62
C LYS A 225 -23.38 18.86 -22.25
N GLY A 226 -22.35 18.06 -22.53
CA GLY A 226 -20.94 18.39 -22.29
C GLY A 226 -20.46 18.36 -20.83
N PHE A 227 -21.33 18.09 -19.85
CA PHE A 227 -20.95 18.02 -18.44
C PHE A 227 -21.18 16.63 -17.85
N VAL A 228 -20.15 16.11 -17.18
CA VAL A 228 -20.23 14.94 -16.33
C VAL A 228 -19.54 15.28 -15.02
N GLY A 229 -20.24 15.05 -13.91
CA GLY A 229 -19.73 15.26 -12.56
C GLY A 229 -20.31 14.24 -11.60
N ILE A 230 -19.74 14.22 -10.40
CA ILE A 230 -20.17 13.34 -9.32
C ILE A 230 -20.53 14.18 -8.11
N ILE A 231 -21.61 13.80 -7.45
CA ILE A 231 -22.01 14.35 -6.17
C ILE A 231 -21.74 13.31 -5.10
N ASP A 232 -20.95 13.69 -4.10
CA ASP A 232 -20.68 12.89 -2.89
C ASP A 232 -21.39 13.56 -1.70
N LEU A 233 -22.40 12.90 -1.14
CA LEU A 233 -23.19 13.45 -0.03
C LEU A 233 -22.33 13.78 1.20
N LYS A 234 -21.22 13.06 1.43
CA LYS A 234 -20.32 13.32 2.58
C LYS A 234 -19.63 14.68 2.49
N GLN A 235 -19.36 15.14 1.26
CA GLN A 235 -18.71 16.43 1.04
C GLN A 235 -19.72 17.59 1.16
N ILE A 236 -21.00 17.32 0.90
CA ILE A 236 -22.05 18.35 0.91
C ILE A 236 -22.61 18.63 2.31
N ASN A 237 -22.51 17.68 3.25
CA ASN A 237 -22.96 17.87 4.63
C ASN A 237 -22.26 19.03 5.39
N LYS A 238 -21.25 19.68 4.79
CA LYS A 238 -20.58 20.86 5.35
C LYS A 238 -21.15 22.20 4.85
N MET A 239 -22.17 22.19 3.98
CA MET A 239 -22.65 23.40 3.31
C MET A 239 -23.80 24.07 4.10
N PRO A 240 -23.74 25.40 4.36
CA PRO A 240 -24.78 26.13 5.09
C PRO A 240 -26.17 26.01 4.44
N VAL A 241 -27.22 25.84 5.26
CA VAL A 241 -28.61 25.60 4.80
C VAL A 241 -29.12 26.71 3.87
N LYS A 242 -28.77 27.98 4.12
CA LYS A 242 -29.19 29.14 3.30
C LYS A 242 -28.69 29.08 1.84
N MET A 243 -27.58 28.39 1.58
CA MET A 243 -27.02 28.23 0.24
C MET A 243 -27.73 27.12 -0.56
N GLN A 244 -28.42 26.21 0.11
CA GLN A 244 -28.99 25.00 -0.50
C GLN A 244 -30.13 25.32 -1.49
N GLU A 245 -30.85 26.42 -1.30
CA GLU A 245 -32.06 26.78 -2.07
C GLU A 245 -31.78 27.29 -3.49
N MET A 246 -30.63 27.92 -3.72
CA MET A 246 -30.29 28.55 -5.00
C MET A 246 -29.24 27.77 -5.82
N ILE A 247 -28.56 26.81 -5.21
CA ILE A 247 -27.45 26.10 -5.82
C ILE A 247 -27.94 25.00 -6.77
N LYS A 248 -27.36 24.97 -7.97
CA LYS A 248 -27.58 23.91 -8.96
C LYS A 248 -26.59 22.77 -8.73
N LEU A 249 -26.98 21.56 -9.08
CA LEU A 249 -26.14 20.37 -8.93
C LEU A 249 -24.78 20.49 -9.62
N LYS A 250 -24.69 21.19 -10.76
CA LYS A 250 -23.40 21.45 -11.44
C LYS A 250 -22.37 22.16 -10.54
N GLN A 251 -22.82 23.02 -9.63
CA GLN A 251 -21.95 23.85 -8.78
C GLN A 251 -21.42 23.09 -7.56
N VAL A 252 -22.15 22.05 -7.12
CA VAL A 252 -21.74 21.18 -5.99
C VAL A 252 -21.15 19.85 -6.46
N SER A 253 -21.29 19.52 -7.74
CA SER A 253 -20.69 18.32 -8.31
C SER A 253 -19.21 18.50 -8.60
N ILE A 254 -18.41 17.51 -8.24
CA ILE A 254 -17.01 17.39 -8.62
C ILE A 254 -16.97 17.03 -10.11
N PRO A 255 -16.34 17.85 -10.98
CA PRO A 255 -16.24 17.54 -12.41
C PRO A 255 -15.44 16.26 -12.67
N LEU A 256 -15.82 15.49 -13.71
CA LEU A 256 -15.18 14.22 -14.04
C LEU A 256 -13.65 14.32 -14.27
N HIS A 257 -13.16 15.45 -14.78
CA HIS A 257 -11.73 15.67 -15.00
C HIS A 257 -10.91 15.81 -13.71
N GLN A 258 -11.57 16.07 -12.58
CA GLN A 258 -10.94 16.16 -11.25
C GLN A 258 -11.01 14.84 -10.48
N ILE A 259 -11.65 13.80 -11.04
CA ILE A 259 -11.88 12.53 -10.38
C ILE A 259 -11.11 11.44 -11.10
N LYS A 260 -10.41 10.58 -10.34
CA LYS A 260 -9.82 9.37 -10.90
C LYS A 260 -10.92 8.46 -11.45
N THR A 261 -10.83 8.08 -12.71
CA THR A 261 -11.80 7.18 -13.34
C THR A 261 -11.25 5.76 -13.44
N LEU A 262 -12.13 4.77 -13.64
CA LEU A 262 -11.75 3.37 -13.86
C LEU A 262 -11.93 2.97 -15.32
N GLY A 263 -11.01 2.18 -15.86
CA GLY A 263 -11.20 1.50 -17.14
C GLY A 263 -12.00 0.20 -16.97
N SER A 264 -12.75 -0.21 -17.99
CA SER A 264 -13.51 -1.48 -17.95
C SER A 264 -12.62 -2.73 -17.80
N LYS A 265 -11.37 -2.64 -18.27
CA LYS A 265 -10.35 -3.70 -18.22
C LYS A 265 -9.49 -3.65 -16.94
N ASP A 266 -9.61 -2.59 -16.13
CA ASP A 266 -8.89 -2.47 -14.86
C ASP A 266 -9.24 -3.64 -13.94
N SER A 267 -8.32 -3.97 -13.03
CA SER A 267 -8.58 -4.97 -11.99
C SER A 267 -9.39 -4.38 -10.84
N ALA A 268 -10.07 -5.23 -10.07
CA ALA A 268 -10.72 -4.80 -8.83
C ALA A 268 -9.70 -4.29 -7.80
N TYR A 269 -8.43 -4.72 -7.88
CA TYR A 269 -7.35 -4.19 -7.06
C TYR A 269 -7.03 -2.73 -7.42
N THR A 270 -6.99 -2.40 -8.71
CA THR A 270 -6.86 -1.02 -9.19
C THR A 270 -8.01 -0.15 -8.69
N ALA A 271 -9.24 -0.69 -8.67
CA ALA A 271 -10.39 -0.01 -8.09
C ALA A 271 -10.23 0.23 -6.59
N PHE A 272 -9.85 -0.79 -5.83
CA PHE A 272 -9.56 -0.68 -4.40
C PHE A 272 -8.53 0.42 -4.09
N ARG A 273 -7.42 0.46 -4.83
CA ARG A 273 -6.39 1.49 -4.67
C ARG A 273 -6.93 2.90 -4.94
N LYS A 274 -7.65 3.10 -6.05
CA LYS A 274 -8.24 4.41 -6.37
C LYS A 274 -9.28 4.85 -5.31
N PHE A 275 -10.01 3.93 -4.70
CA PHE A 275 -10.89 4.26 -3.56
C PHE A 275 -10.11 4.70 -2.31
N ALA A 276 -9.01 4.01 -1.98
CA ALA A 276 -8.18 4.39 -0.85
C ALA A 276 -7.51 5.76 -1.03
N GLU A 277 -7.09 6.08 -2.26
CA GLU A 277 -6.45 7.35 -2.59
C GLU A 277 -7.41 8.53 -2.67
N THR A 278 -8.63 8.33 -3.21
CA THR A 278 -9.61 9.41 -3.39
C THR A 278 -10.54 9.60 -2.21
N GLY A 279 -10.70 8.59 -1.35
CA GLY A 279 -11.68 8.58 -0.27
C GLY A 279 -13.15 8.47 -0.72
N LEU A 280 -13.42 8.46 -2.04
CA LEU A 280 -14.77 8.37 -2.59
C LEU A 280 -15.39 6.99 -2.38
N GLU A 281 -16.72 6.93 -2.35
CA GLU A 281 -17.45 5.65 -2.24
C GLU A 281 -17.75 5.01 -3.60
N ILE A 282 -17.81 5.80 -4.67
CA ILE A 282 -18.16 5.36 -6.01
C ILE A 282 -17.21 6.01 -7.02
N LEU A 283 -16.73 5.22 -7.97
CA LEU A 283 -15.90 5.68 -9.08
C LEU A 283 -16.60 5.41 -10.42
N PRO A 284 -16.53 6.35 -11.37
CA PRO A 284 -17.09 6.19 -12.71
C PRO A 284 -16.20 5.27 -13.54
N VAL A 285 -16.83 4.38 -14.30
CA VAL A 285 -16.15 3.51 -15.27
C VAL A 285 -16.27 4.09 -16.66
N MET A 286 -15.13 4.29 -17.32
CA MET A 286 -15.00 4.92 -18.62
C MET A 286 -14.52 3.90 -19.67
N ASP A 287 -14.99 4.10 -20.90
CA ASP A 287 -14.42 3.51 -22.11
C ASP A 287 -14.23 4.63 -23.13
N GLY A 288 -12.98 5.07 -23.29
CA GLY A 288 -12.66 6.33 -23.95
C GLY A 288 -13.37 7.52 -23.28
N LYS A 289 -14.21 8.24 -24.05
CA LYS A 289 -14.99 9.39 -23.56
C LYS A 289 -16.38 9.02 -23.01
N LYS A 290 -16.76 7.74 -23.01
CA LYS A 290 -18.11 7.30 -22.63
C LYS A 290 -18.12 6.71 -21.21
N VAL A 291 -19.04 7.19 -20.38
CA VAL A 291 -19.35 6.59 -19.07
C VAL A 291 -20.14 5.30 -19.30
N LEU A 292 -19.57 4.15 -18.92
CA LEU A 292 -20.22 2.84 -18.99
C LEU A 292 -21.11 2.55 -17.77
N GLY A 293 -20.76 3.12 -16.62
CA GLY A 293 -21.43 2.87 -15.35
C GLY A 293 -20.57 3.30 -14.18
N VAL A 294 -20.85 2.71 -13.02
CA VAL A 294 -20.12 2.97 -11.78
C VAL A 294 -19.71 1.68 -11.09
N VAL A 295 -18.65 1.75 -10.30
CA VAL A 295 -18.29 0.75 -9.30
C VAL A 295 -18.31 1.41 -7.94
N SER A 296 -18.84 0.73 -6.93
CA SER A 296 -18.79 1.19 -5.54
C SER A 296 -17.73 0.45 -4.73
N LYS A 297 -17.17 1.12 -3.72
CA LYS A 297 -16.25 0.55 -2.73
C LYS A 297 -16.89 -0.67 -2.05
N LYS A 298 -18.18 -0.57 -1.69
CA LYS A 298 -18.96 -1.68 -1.14
C LYS A 298 -18.97 -2.91 -2.05
N SER A 299 -19.11 -2.74 -3.37
CA SER A 299 -19.09 -3.87 -4.32
C SER A 299 -17.73 -4.55 -4.40
N VAL A 300 -16.63 -3.79 -4.35
CA VAL A 300 -15.27 -4.35 -4.30
C VAL A 300 -15.04 -5.11 -2.99
N MET A 301 -15.42 -4.53 -1.85
CA MET A 301 -15.26 -5.15 -0.53
C MET A 301 -16.12 -6.40 -0.35
N HIS A 302 -17.38 -6.33 -0.75
CA HIS A 302 -18.25 -7.50 -0.72
C HIS A 302 -17.68 -8.64 -1.58
N ARG A 303 -17.15 -8.31 -2.77
CA ARG A 303 -16.51 -9.31 -3.62
C ARG A 303 -15.24 -9.89 -2.98
N LEU A 304 -14.41 -9.07 -2.35
CA LEU A 304 -13.23 -9.54 -1.61
C LEU A 304 -13.60 -10.54 -0.51
N VAL A 305 -14.56 -10.17 0.35
CA VAL A 305 -15.02 -11.03 1.46
C VAL A 305 -15.61 -12.34 0.93
N TRP A 306 -16.39 -12.28 -0.15
CA TRP A 306 -16.95 -13.47 -0.78
C TRP A 306 -15.86 -14.44 -1.24
N GLU A 307 -14.84 -13.92 -1.93
CA GLU A 307 -13.74 -14.72 -2.47
C GLU A 307 -12.88 -15.34 -1.35
N PHE A 308 -12.68 -14.63 -0.23
CA PHE A 308 -12.02 -15.20 0.94
C PHE A 308 -12.84 -16.32 1.60
N LYS A 309 -14.16 -16.15 1.71
CA LYS A 309 -15.05 -17.13 2.36
C LYS A 309 -15.34 -18.36 1.50
N PHE A 310 -15.57 -18.17 0.20
CA PHE A 310 -16.13 -19.21 -0.69
C PHE A 310 -15.22 -19.56 -1.87
N GLY A 311 -14.10 -18.85 -2.06
CA GLY A 311 -13.19 -19.05 -3.18
C GLY A 311 -13.69 -18.51 -4.52
N LYS A 312 -12.85 -18.69 -5.56
CA LYS A 312 -13.05 -18.16 -6.93
C LYS A 312 -14.41 -18.53 -7.51
N LEU A 313 -15.28 -17.52 -7.70
CA LEU A 313 -16.61 -17.66 -8.34
C LEU A 313 -16.53 -18.34 -9.73
N GLY A 314 -15.41 -18.19 -10.45
CA GLY A 314 -15.15 -18.88 -11.71
C GLY A 314 -15.02 -20.42 -11.60
N LYS A 315 -14.56 -20.95 -10.45
CA LYS A 315 -14.50 -22.40 -10.21
C LYS A 315 -15.89 -23.00 -9.92
N VAL A 316 -16.79 -22.21 -9.33
CA VAL A 316 -18.17 -22.64 -9.03
C VAL A 316 -18.99 -22.81 -10.31
N LYS A 317 -18.83 -21.92 -11.31
CA LYS A 317 -19.51 -22.05 -12.62
C LYS A 317 -19.06 -23.28 -13.42
N LYS A 318 -17.76 -23.65 -13.36
CA LYS A 318 -17.26 -24.86 -14.04
C LYS A 318 -17.79 -26.17 -13.44
N ARG A 319 -18.10 -26.21 -12.13
CA ARG A 319 -18.74 -27.38 -11.52
C ARG A 319 -20.17 -27.61 -12.02
N LYS A 320 -20.94 -26.54 -12.28
CA LYS A 320 -22.32 -26.66 -12.82
C LYS A 320 -22.39 -27.12 -14.28
N HIS A 321 -21.32 -26.95 -15.07
CA HIS A 321 -21.28 -27.45 -16.47
C HIS A 321 -20.70 -28.86 -16.62
N LYS A 322 -20.14 -29.45 -15.57
CA LYS A 322 -19.73 -30.87 -15.57
C LYS A 322 -20.78 -31.82 -14.96
N GLN A 323 -21.94 -31.29 -14.55
CA GLN A 323 -23.08 -32.03 -14.01
C GLN A 323 -24.34 -31.90 -14.89
N LYS A 324 -24.17 -31.48 -16.14
CA LYS A 324 -25.20 -31.53 -17.18
C LYS A 324 -24.65 -32.28 -18.38
#